data_AF-A0ABD5MQ97-F1
#
_entry.id   AF-A0ABD5MQ97-F1
#
_cell.length_a   1.000
_cell.length_b   1.000
_cell.length_c   1.000
_cell.angle_alpha   90.00
_cell.angle_beta   90.00
_cell.angle_gamma   90.00
#
_symmetry.space_group_name_H-M   'P 1'
#
loop_
_entity.id
_entity.type
_entity.pdbx_description
1 polymer ?
#
loop_
_entity_poly.entity_id
_entity_poly.type
_entity_poly.pdbx_seq_one_letter_code
_entity_poly.pdbx_strand_id
1 'polypeptide(L)'
;MYFEPPPDPSPADVRERVRDRWHDRAQASLRIDTTGLPSGVVDAIATQIRAAVIQRAGTNGHCYGMVLSAQAYFEDPESIPVDEEVASEIAGPTVPFESPDAPVYEEIVRRQADQFLRFRPWLARRAILHPEWLDQTAVIDDVRSVVEATGTASVVLFGDSLLAHQVLVHRVEAVDGGVELGLYDPNRSSGGHRRHPPTVRFDREDGRLTMRPYDDFTGLLYTRYDQIEQASDRTRAGPLDHLDVDTDRVRDGLLPVAQVAVDSTDVALSVIEPSGDRARRIRGRFDDRSRGSVPRLRTCYGAEIGRYRIRLLATADTTYELRTVVAGAETTRLEATRSGAMDAGAVREYELIVGSPAQTTVQRVDLDRGGGSKDRIVAAGIGAVAGAALGAGAVALGRHRGGTSEKSTDEGGR
;
A
#
# COMPACT_ATOMS: atom_id res chain seq x y z
N MET A 1 8.93 16.01 17.63
CA MET A 1 8.92 15.29 16.33
C MET A 1 9.61 13.98 16.64
N TYR A 2 8.87 12.88 16.73
CA TYR A 2 9.16 11.74 17.64
C TYR A 2 9.49 10.40 16.94
N PHE A 3 9.76 10.42 15.64
CA PHE A 3 10.21 9.21 14.95
C PHE A 3 11.57 9.50 14.35
N GLU A 4 12.51 8.58 14.53
CA GLU A 4 13.64 8.51 13.62
C GLU A 4 13.13 8.55 12.17
N PRO A 5 13.93 9.13 11.25
CA PRO A 5 13.57 9.11 9.86
C PRO A 5 13.32 7.66 9.46
N PRO A 6 12.19 7.40 8.78
CA PRO A 6 11.84 6.04 8.40
C PRO A 6 12.91 5.48 7.45
N PRO A 7 12.93 4.16 7.19
CA PRO A 7 13.82 3.60 6.18
C PRO A 7 13.67 4.41 4.90
N ASP A 8 14.74 5.09 4.51
CA ASP A 8 14.81 5.86 3.28
C ASP A 8 15.84 5.18 2.38
N PRO A 9 15.49 4.03 1.78
CA PRO A 9 16.41 3.36 0.87
C PRO A 9 16.73 4.29 -0.29
N SER A 10 17.99 4.35 -0.69
CA SER A 10 18.38 5.22 -1.80
C SER A 10 17.69 4.76 -3.09
N PRO A 11 17.38 5.69 -4.03
CA PRO A 11 16.84 5.29 -5.33
C PRO A 11 17.72 4.26 -6.05
N ALA A 12 19.04 4.32 -5.87
CA ALA A 12 19.97 3.35 -6.46
C ALA A 12 19.78 1.95 -5.87
N ASP A 13 19.69 1.82 -4.55
CA ASP A 13 19.51 0.52 -3.89
C ASP A 13 18.19 -0.15 -4.28
N VAL A 14 17.12 0.65 -4.42
CA VAL A 14 15.82 0.11 -4.84
C VAL A 14 15.86 -0.35 -6.30
N ARG A 15 16.56 0.37 -7.18
CA ARG A 15 16.74 -0.04 -8.59
C ARG A 15 17.54 -1.32 -8.72
N GLU A 16 18.68 -1.41 -8.02
CA GLU A 16 19.50 -2.64 -7.96
C GLU A 16 18.63 -3.82 -7.50
N ARG A 17 17.84 -3.62 -6.45
CA ARG A 17 16.94 -4.65 -5.95
C ARG A 17 15.90 -5.11 -6.98
N VAL A 18 15.27 -4.18 -7.69
CA VAL A 18 14.29 -4.49 -8.74
C VAL A 18 14.95 -5.18 -9.94
N ARG A 19 16.16 -4.78 -10.33
CA ARG A 19 16.88 -5.36 -11.48
C ARG A 19 17.45 -6.72 -11.17
N ASP A 20 18.18 -6.83 -10.08
CA ASP A 20 19.09 -7.95 -9.85
C ASP A 20 18.47 -8.92 -8.84
N ARG A 21 18.04 -8.42 -7.67
CA ARG A 21 17.54 -9.30 -6.59
C ARG A 21 16.16 -9.89 -6.87
N TRP A 22 15.36 -9.24 -7.73
CA TRP A 22 14.07 -9.76 -8.15
C TRP A 22 14.17 -10.71 -9.34
N HIS A 23 15.30 -10.76 -10.05
CA HIS A 23 15.44 -11.45 -11.33
C HIS A 23 14.96 -12.91 -11.31
N ASP A 24 15.58 -13.75 -10.47
CA ASP A 24 15.24 -15.18 -10.45
C ASP A 24 13.76 -15.42 -10.14
N ARG A 25 13.18 -14.63 -9.24
CA ARG A 25 11.78 -14.77 -8.81
C ARG A 25 10.82 -14.21 -9.86
N ALA A 26 11.14 -13.09 -10.48
CA ALA A 26 10.37 -12.51 -11.58
C ALA A 26 10.39 -13.39 -12.83
N GLN A 27 11.55 -13.98 -13.15
CA GLN A 27 11.69 -14.91 -14.25
C GLN A 27 10.93 -16.21 -13.99
N ALA A 28 11.02 -16.77 -12.78
CA ALA A 28 10.32 -18.00 -12.42
C ALA A 28 8.79 -17.82 -12.37
N SER A 29 8.30 -16.69 -11.84
CA SER A 29 6.86 -16.47 -11.68
C SER A 29 6.23 -15.84 -12.92
N LEU A 30 6.82 -14.78 -13.49
CA LEU A 30 6.20 -13.95 -14.53
C LEU A 30 6.87 -14.09 -15.91
N ARG A 31 7.96 -14.86 -16.02
CA ARG A 31 8.79 -14.93 -17.24
C ARG A 31 9.29 -13.54 -17.67
N ILE A 32 9.59 -12.68 -16.69
CA ILE A 32 10.14 -11.34 -16.90
C ILE A 32 11.63 -11.37 -16.53
N ASP A 33 12.47 -11.02 -17.49
CA ASP A 33 13.86 -10.69 -17.23
C ASP A 33 13.96 -9.23 -16.75
N THR A 34 14.10 -9.05 -15.43
CA THR A 34 14.23 -7.72 -14.82
C THR A 34 15.54 -7.01 -15.15
N THR A 35 16.59 -7.72 -15.58
CA THR A 35 17.88 -7.11 -15.96
C THR A 35 17.79 -6.45 -17.32
N GLY A 36 16.94 -6.99 -18.21
CA GLY A 36 16.64 -6.45 -19.53
C GLY A 36 15.53 -5.40 -19.57
N LEU A 37 14.87 -5.08 -18.44
CA LEU A 37 13.79 -4.09 -18.42
C LEU A 37 14.32 -2.67 -18.73
N PRO A 38 13.57 -1.86 -19.49
CA PRO A 38 13.89 -0.45 -19.72
C PRO A 38 14.06 0.31 -18.41
N SER A 39 15.01 1.25 -18.38
CA SER A 39 15.28 2.08 -17.19
C SER A 39 14.02 2.76 -16.68
N GLY A 40 13.15 3.28 -17.56
CA GLY A 40 11.90 3.93 -17.14
C GLY A 40 10.91 2.99 -16.42
N VAL A 41 10.89 1.68 -16.74
CA VAL A 41 10.07 0.71 -15.98
C VAL A 41 10.66 0.53 -14.58
N VAL A 42 11.97 0.26 -14.51
CA VAL A 42 12.69 0.05 -13.25
C VAL A 42 12.58 1.29 -12.36
N ASP A 43 12.75 2.49 -12.93
CA ASP A 43 12.67 3.77 -12.24
C ASP A 43 11.27 4.05 -11.72
N ALA A 44 10.23 3.76 -12.51
CA ALA A 44 8.84 3.92 -12.06
C ALA A 44 8.52 2.95 -10.90
N ILE A 45 8.89 1.68 -11.02
CA ILE A 45 8.70 0.68 -9.96
C ILE A 45 9.49 1.07 -8.71
N ALA A 46 10.76 1.45 -8.86
CA ALA A 46 11.62 1.86 -7.75
C ALA A 46 11.10 3.11 -7.04
N THR A 47 10.62 4.11 -7.80
CA THR A 47 9.99 5.32 -7.24
C THR A 47 8.74 4.96 -6.43
N GLN A 48 7.91 4.04 -6.93
CA GLN A 48 6.72 3.59 -6.22
C GLN A 48 7.05 2.82 -4.95
N ILE A 49 8.01 1.89 -5.00
CA ILE A 49 8.48 1.12 -3.84
C ILE A 49 9.06 2.05 -2.79
N ARG A 50 9.97 2.95 -3.16
CA ARG A 50 10.56 3.92 -2.23
C ARG A 50 9.50 4.80 -1.59
N ALA A 51 8.55 5.32 -2.38
CA ALA A 51 7.43 6.09 -1.85
C ALA A 51 6.57 5.26 -0.88
N ALA A 52 6.34 3.97 -1.15
CA ALA A 52 5.60 3.10 -0.25
C ALA A 52 6.35 2.83 1.06
N VAL A 53 7.67 2.60 1.01
CA VAL A 53 8.49 2.42 2.23
C VAL A 53 8.47 3.71 3.07
N ILE A 54 8.82 4.86 2.48
CA ILE A 54 8.90 6.12 3.24
C ILE A 54 7.54 6.56 3.79
N GLN A 55 6.46 6.39 3.02
CA GLN A 55 5.12 6.91 3.39
C GLN A 55 4.29 5.92 4.22
N ARG A 56 4.68 4.63 4.30
CA ARG A 56 3.88 3.59 4.98
C ARG A 56 4.67 2.71 5.95
N ALA A 57 5.97 2.53 5.73
CA ALA A 57 6.83 1.88 6.72
C ALA A 57 7.35 2.86 7.77
N GLY A 58 7.11 4.16 7.57
CA GLY A 58 7.57 5.23 8.46
C GLY A 58 6.53 5.87 9.35
N THR A 59 5.36 5.28 9.49
CA THR A 59 4.21 5.91 10.16
C THR A 59 3.61 4.98 11.17
N ASN A 60 2.75 5.48 12.05
CA ASN A 60 2.05 4.69 13.09
C ASN A 60 1.20 3.50 12.55
N GLY A 61 1.20 3.21 11.25
CA GLY A 61 0.53 2.09 10.60
C GLY A 61 1.43 0.90 10.28
N HIS A 62 2.21 0.42 11.25
CA HIS A 62 3.10 -0.73 11.09
C HIS A 62 2.38 -2.09 11.23
N CYS A 63 1.11 -2.22 10.83
CA CYS A 63 0.36 -3.47 11.07
C CYS A 63 1.02 -4.71 10.46
N TYR A 64 1.67 -4.59 9.31
CA TYR A 64 2.43 -5.70 8.70
C TYR A 64 3.66 -6.07 9.55
N GLY A 65 4.44 -5.07 9.96
CA GLY A 65 5.61 -5.26 10.82
C GLY A 65 5.25 -5.85 12.19
N MET A 66 4.19 -5.34 12.82
CA MET A 66 3.71 -5.82 14.12
C MET A 66 3.24 -7.28 14.04
N VAL A 67 2.39 -7.61 13.07
CA VAL A 67 1.88 -8.98 12.91
C VAL A 67 3.01 -9.94 12.61
N LEU A 68 3.93 -9.59 11.71
CA LEU A 68 5.04 -10.48 11.40
C LEU A 68 6.00 -10.63 12.57
N SER A 69 6.26 -9.57 13.34
CA SER A 69 7.12 -9.68 14.53
C SER A 69 6.45 -10.57 15.58
N ALA A 70 5.16 -10.36 15.84
CA ALA A 70 4.38 -11.20 16.74
C ALA A 70 4.38 -12.68 16.31
N GLN A 71 4.26 -12.95 15.00
CA GLN A 71 4.36 -14.30 14.47
C GLN A 71 5.76 -14.91 14.70
N ALA A 72 6.83 -14.17 14.41
CA ALA A 72 8.19 -14.70 14.65
C ALA A 72 8.44 -14.96 16.14
N TYR A 73 7.97 -14.11 17.04
CA TYR A 73 8.09 -14.35 18.48
C TYR A 73 7.23 -15.52 18.97
N PHE A 74 6.14 -15.84 18.27
CA PHE A 74 5.36 -17.04 18.56
C PHE A 74 6.07 -18.30 18.05
N GLU A 75 6.67 -18.25 16.87
CA GLU A 75 7.40 -19.37 16.25
C GLU A 75 8.75 -19.64 16.94
N ASP A 76 9.44 -18.58 17.38
CA ASP A 76 10.74 -18.60 18.05
C ASP A 76 10.79 -17.56 19.18
N PRO A 77 10.33 -17.91 20.40
CA PRO A 77 10.30 -16.99 21.53
C PRO A 77 11.68 -16.44 21.95
N GLU A 78 12.77 -17.18 21.69
CA GLU A 78 14.14 -16.74 22.00
C GLU A 78 14.58 -15.56 21.09
N SER A 79 13.87 -15.31 19.99
CA SER A 79 14.14 -14.19 19.08
C SER A 79 13.60 -12.84 19.58
N ILE A 80 12.84 -12.81 20.69
CA ILE A 80 12.38 -11.54 21.27
C ILE A 80 13.63 -10.79 21.74
N PRO A 81 13.87 -9.54 21.27
CA PRO A 81 15.11 -8.81 21.53
C PRO A 81 15.13 -8.19 22.95
N VAL A 82 14.86 -8.98 23.97
CA VAL A 82 14.90 -8.60 25.38
C VAL A 82 15.68 -9.65 26.15
N ASP A 83 16.41 -9.24 27.17
CA ASP A 83 17.22 -10.13 28.01
C ASP A 83 16.37 -10.72 29.14
N GLU A 84 15.32 -11.46 28.75
CA GLU A 84 14.40 -12.14 29.66
C GLU A 84 14.29 -13.60 29.23
N GLU A 85 14.28 -14.54 30.18
CA GLU A 85 14.28 -15.98 29.87
C GLU A 85 12.95 -16.45 29.29
N VAL A 86 11.84 -15.80 29.67
CA VAL A 86 10.50 -16.06 29.11
C VAL A 86 9.72 -14.79 28.82
N ALA A 87 8.89 -14.81 27.77
CA ALA A 87 8.08 -13.66 27.36
C ALA A 87 7.15 -13.09 28.46
N SER A 88 6.79 -13.91 29.47
CA SER A 88 6.01 -13.50 30.63
C SER A 88 6.79 -12.66 31.67
N GLU A 89 8.12 -12.69 31.62
CA GLU A 89 9.02 -11.91 32.50
C GLU A 89 9.24 -10.49 31.98
N ILE A 90 8.81 -10.21 30.74
CA ILE A 90 8.77 -8.87 30.18
C ILE A 90 7.81 -8.02 31.03
N ALA A 91 8.37 -7.27 31.99
CA ALA A 91 7.66 -6.59 33.07
C ALA A 91 6.63 -5.53 32.58
N GLY A 92 6.72 -5.13 31.32
CA GLY A 92 5.68 -4.37 30.64
C GLY A 92 6.13 -3.95 29.24
N PRO A 93 5.20 -3.60 28.33
CA PRO A 93 5.52 -3.02 27.02
C PRO A 93 6.08 -1.57 27.13
N THR A 94 6.65 -1.19 28.28
CA THR A 94 6.76 0.19 28.78
C THR A 94 8.17 0.75 28.83
N VAL A 95 9.11 0.25 28.02
CA VAL A 95 9.96 1.23 27.32
C VAL A 95 8.98 1.89 26.36
N PRO A 96 8.76 3.22 26.39
CA PRO A 96 7.75 3.82 25.54
C PRO A 96 7.93 3.28 24.13
N PHE A 97 6.86 2.76 23.51
CA PHE A 97 6.82 2.48 22.08
C PHE A 97 7.21 3.72 21.22
N GLU A 98 7.34 4.86 21.92
CA GLU A 98 7.71 6.21 21.53
C GLU A 98 9.22 6.53 21.68
N SER A 99 10.07 5.58 22.14
CA SER A 99 11.54 5.70 22.12
C SER A 99 12.15 4.79 21.05
N PRO A 100 13.06 5.27 20.17
CA PRO A 100 13.79 4.44 19.22
C PRO A 100 14.62 3.32 19.88
N ASP A 101 14.86 3.43 21.19
CA ASP A 101 15.54 2.40 22.00
C ASP A 101 14.65 1.17 22.32
N ALA A 102 13.40 1.14 21.85
CA ALA A 102 12.54 -0.03 22.03
C ALA A 102 13.05 -1.17 21.13
N PRO A 103 13.50 -2.31 21.69
CA PRO A 103 14.27 -3.29 20.94
C PRO A 103 13.48 -3.99 19.82
N VAL A 104 12.15 -3.94 19.86
CA VAL A 104 11.26 -4.50 18.84
C VAL A 104 10.94 -3.53 17.69
N TYR A 105 11.21 -2.24 17.85
CA TYR A 105 10.77 -1.21 16.89
C TYR A 105 11.49 -1.33 15.54
N GLU A 106 12.81 -1.48 15.55
CA GLU A 106 13.61 -1.64 14.33
C GLU A 106 13.16 -2.85 13.52
N GLU A 107 12.87 -3.96 14.19
CA GLU A 107 12.39 -5.20 13.56
C GLU A 107 11.02 -5.01 12.92
N ILE A 108 10.10 -4.34 13.61
CA ILE A 108 8.77 -3.99 13.08
C ILE A 108 8.92 -3.12 11.83
N VAL A 109 9.76 -2.09 11.88
CA VAL A 109 10.00 -1.17 10.75
C VAL A 109 10.61 -1.91 9.56
N ARG A 110 11.62 -2.75 9.80
CA ARG A 110 12.28 -3.56 8.79
C ARG A 110 11.31 -4.54 8.12
N ARG A 111 10.53 -5.29 8.90
CA ARG A 111 9.50 -6.21 8.37
C ARG A 111 8.40 -5.46 7.64
N GLN A 112 7.99 -4.29 8.12
CA GLN A 112 7.02 -3.44 7.44
C GLN A 112 7.52 -3.02 6.04
N ALA A 113 8.82 -2.74 5.87
CA ALA A 113 9.40 -2.42 4.56
C ALA A 113 9.50 -3.64 3.62
N ASP A 114 9.73 -4.84 4.17
CA ASP A 114 9.86 -6.09 3.40
C ASP A 114 8.64 -6.40 2.52
N GLN A 115 7.44 -5.97 2.92
CA GLN A 115 6.23 -6.14 2.10
C GLN A 115 6.30 -5.45 0.72
N PHE A 116 7.19 -4.46 0.57
CA PHE A 116 7.41 -3.72 -0.67
C PHE A 116 8.73 -4.10 -1.34
N LEU A 117 9.74 -4.46 -0.55
CA LEU A 117 11.09 -4.73 -1.04
C LEU A 117 11.27 -6.17 -1.53
N ARG A 118 10.46 -7.13 -1.06
CA ARG A 118 10.51 -8.52 -1.51
C ARG A 118 9.53 -8.74 -2.67
N PHE A 119 10.00 -9.41 -3.72
CA PHE A 119 9.22 -9.63 -4.95
C PHE A 119 7.87 -10.32 -4.71
N ARG A 120 7.87 -11.46 -4.00
CA ARG A 120 6.64 -12.26 -3.78
C ARG A 120 5.55 -11.46 -3.02
N PRO A 121 5.82 -10.83 -1.86
CA PRO A 121 4.85 -9.94 -1.22
C PRO A 121 4.44 -8.75 -2.09
N TRP A 122 5.38 -8.13 -2.82
CA TRP A 122 5.06 -7.01 -3.72
C TRP A 122 4.08 -7.43 -4.82
N LEU A 123 4.32 -8.58 -5.45
CA LEU A 123 3.50 -9.16 -6.52
C LEU A 123 2.12 -9.57 -6.00
N ALA A 124 2.05 -10.30 -4.89
CA ALA A 124 0.78 -10.73 -4.29
C ALA A 124 -0.14 -9.53 -4.00
N ARG A 125 0.42 -8.42 -3.50
CA ARG A 125 -0.35 -7.19 -3.24
C ARG A 125 -0.88 -6.51 -4.50
N ARG A 126 -0.43 -6.88 -5.71
CA ARG A 126 -0.99 -6.37 -6.97
C ARG A 126 -2.39 -6.92 -7.21
N ALA A 127 -2.71 -8.09 -6.67
CA ALA A 127 -4.05 -8.66 -6.71
C ALA A 127 -5.10 -7.79 -5.97
N ILE A 128 -4.70 -6.91 -5.04
CA ILE A 128 -5.63 -5.93 -4.44
C ILE A 128 -6.20 -4.96 -5.50
N LEU A 129 -5.44 -4.70 -6.57
CA LEU A 129 -5.93 -3.88 -7.68
C LEU A 129 -6.91 -4.65 -8.58
N HIS A 130 -6.86 -5.98 -8.53
CA HIS A 130 -7.67 -6.89 -9.34
C HIS A 130 -8.27 -7.99 -8.45
N PRO A 131 -9.14 -7.63 -7.49
CA PRO A 131 -9.70 -8.59 -6.56
C PRO A 131 -10.47 -9.71 -7.27
N GLU A 132 -10.97 -9.45 -8.48
CA GLU A 132 -11.62 -10.42 -9.35
C GLU A 132 -10.69 -11.54 -9.85
N TRP A 133 -9.37 -11.41 -9.70
CA TRP A 133 -8.42 -12.46 -10.03
C TRP A 133 -8.16 -13.43 -8.88
N LEU A 134 -8.54 -13.09 -7.65
CA LEU A 134 -8.18 -13.89 -6.48
C LEU A 134 -9.04 -15.14 -6.35
N ASP A 135 -8.40 -16.30 -6.28
CA ASP A 135 -9.03 -17.53 -5.83
C ASP A 135 -9.01 -17.59 -4.30
N GLN A 136 -10.10 -17.15 -3.69
CA GLN A 136 -10.27 -17.18 -2.22
C GLN A 136 -10.27 -18.61 -1.67
N THR A 137 -10.67 -19.61 -2.45
CA THR A 137 -10.63 -21.00 -2.00
C THR A 137 -9.19 -21.46 -1.85
N ALA A 138 -8.35 -21.25 -2.87
CA ALA A 138 -6.92 -21.58 -2.81
C ALA A 138 -6.20 -20.82 -1.68
N VAL A 139 -6.52 -19.53 -1.49
CA VAL A 139 -5.95 -18.74 -0.39
C VAL A 139 -6.31 -19.34 0.98
N ILE A 140 -7.58 -19.70 1.20
CA ILE A 140 -8.04 -20.22 2.49
C ILE A 140 -7.51 -21.62 2.77
N ASP A 141 -7.39 -22.47 1.76
CA ASP A 141 -6.79 -23.80 1.91
C ASP A 141 -5.31 -23.71 2.30
N ASP A 142 -4.53 -22.84 1.66
CA ASP A 142 -3.13 -22.61 2.04
C ASP A 142 -3.01 -21.96 3.43
N VAL A 143 -3.90 -21.03 3.78
CA VAL A 143 -3.94 -20.44 5.14
C VAL A 143 -4.26 -21.52 6.17
N ARG A 144 -5.19 -22.44 5.90
CA ARG A 144 -5.49 -23.56 6.78
C ARG A 144 -4.25 -24.43 7.00
N SER A 145 -3.59 -24.86 5.91
CA SER A 145 -2.39 -25.70 6.01
C SER A 145 -1.28 -25.03 6.82
N VAL A 146 -1.06 -23.72 6.61
CA VAL A 146 -0.06 -22.98 7.40
C VAL A 146 -0.45 -22.88 8.87
N VAL A 147 -1.71 -22.58 9.19
CA VAL A 147 -2.18 -22.53 10.59
C VAL A 147 -2.08 -23.90 11.25
N GLU A 148 -2.39 -24.99 10.56
CA GLU A 148 -2.26 -26.36 11.07
C GLU A 148 -0.80 -26.74 11.34
N ALA A 149 0.13 -26.31 10.49
CA ALA A 149 1.55 -26.63 10.63
C ALA A 149 2.29 -25.74 11.64
N THR A 150 1.94 -24.46 11.72
CA THR A 150 2.71 -23.44 12.45
C THR A 150 1.93 -22.75 13.57
N GLY A 151 0.64 -23.06 13.72
CA GLY A 151 -0.28 -22.43 14.66
C GLY A 151 -0.83 -21.08 14.21
N THR A 152 -0.17 -20.35 13.31
CA THR A 152 -0.62 -19.02 12.87
C THR A 152 -0.26 -18.69 11.41
N ALA A 153 -1.04 -17.83 10.77
CA ALA A 153 -0.79 -17.38 9.39
C ALA A 153 -1.05 -15.88 9.25
N SER A 154 -0.08 -15.13 8.75
CA SER A 154 -0.24 -13.69 8.50
C SER A 154 -0.96 -13.43 7.17
N VAL A 155 -2.09 -12.73 7.22
CA VAL A 155 -2.93 -12.40 6.04
C VAL A 155 -3.17 -10.90 5.91
N VAL A 156 -3.36 -10.44 4.68
CA VAL A 156 -3.76 -9.06 4.39
C VAL A 156 -5.27 -9.05 4.14
N LEU A 157 -6.01 -8.29 4.94
CA LEU A 157 -7.38 -7.89 4.63
C LEU A 157 -7.34 -6.67 3.71
N PHE A 158 -8.23 -6.60 2.73
CA PHE A 158 -8.40 -5.44 1.88
C PHE A 158 -9.88 -5.15 1.59
N GLY A 159 -10.19 -3.91 1.25
CA GLY A 159 -11.55 -3.49 0.88
C GLY A 159 -11.59 -2.72 -0.43
N ASP A 160 -12.79 -2.39 -0.90
CA ASP A 160 -13.03 -1.72 -2.19
C ASP A 160 -12.36 -0.34 -2.30
N SER A 161 -12.18 0.33 -1.15
CA SER A 161 -11.45 1.60 -1.05
C SER A 161 -9.92 1.44 -1.19
N LEU A 162 -9.45 0.20 -1.39
CA LEU A 162 -8.05 -0.23 -1.40
C LEU A 162 -7.33 0.01 -0.07
N LEU A 163 -8.11 0.15 1.00
CA LEU A 163 -7.58 0.07 2.35
C LEU A 163 -7.08 -1.35 2.57
N ALA A 164 -5.85 -1.49 3.05
CA ALA A 164 -5.26 -2.78 3.37
C ALA A 164 -4.79 -2.80 4.82
N HIS A 165 -5.00 -3.93 5.49
CA HIS A 165 -4.66 -4.15 6.89
C HIS A 165 -4.10 -5.55 7.10
N GLN A 166 -3.10 -5.70 7.96
CA GLN A 166 -2.53 -7.02 8.28
C GLN A 166 -3.16 -7.54 9.57
N VAL A 167 -3.55 -8.82 9.56
CA VAL A 167 -4.01 -9.57 10.73
C VAL A 167 -3.30 -10.92 10.79
N LEU A 168 -3.33 -11.56 11.96
CA LEU A 168 -2.84 -12.92 12.15
C LEU A 168 -4.03 -13.86 12.29
N VAL A 169 -4.13 -14.86 11.42
CA VAL A 169 -5.08 -15.96 11.59
C VAL A 169 -4.46 -16.96 12.55
N HIS A 170 -5.20 -17.38 13.57
CA HIS A 170 -4.72 -18.39 14.54
C HIS A 170 -5.67 -19.61 14.61
N ARG A 171 -6.75 -19.59 13.82
CA ARG A 171 -7.77 -20.64 13.80
C ARG A 171 -8.55 -20.59 12.51
N VAL A 172 -8.82 -21.76 11.93
CA VAL A 172 -9.64 -21.93 10.73
C VAL A 172 -10.66 -23.02 11.00
N GLU A 173 -11.95 -22.67 11.03
CA GLU A 173 -13.04 -23.59 11.34
C GLU A 173 -14.00 -23.71 10.15
N ALA A 174 -14.35 -24.94 9.79
CA ALA A 174 -15.47 -25.16 8.87
C ALA A 174 -16.77 -24.84 9.60
N VAL A 175 -17.67 -24.13 8.93
CA VAL A 175 -18.99 -23.76 9.44
C VAL A 175 -20.04 -24.08 8.38
N ASP A 176 -21.31 -24.19 8.77
CA ASP A 176 -22.38 -24.45 7.81
C ASP A 176 -22.35 -23.40 6.69
N GLY A 177 -22.17 -23.90 5.47
CA GLY A 177 -22.10 -23.08 4.26
C GLY A 177 -20.82 -22.25 4.10
N GLY A 178 -19.71 -22.53 4.81
CA GLY A 178 -18.54 -21.66 4.72
C GLY A 178 -17.32 -22.03 5.58
N VAL A 179 -16.48 -21.04 5.81
CA VAL A 179 -15.29 -21.11 6.68
C VAL A 179 -15.26 -19.87 7.57
N GLU A 180 -14.89 -20.03 8.84
CA GLU A 180 -14.64 -18.93 9.77
C GLU A 180 -13.17 -18.91 10.20
N LEU A 181 -12.56 -17.72 10.19
CA LEU A 181 -11.19 -17.48 10.60
C LEU A 181 -11.18 -16.72 11.93
N GLY A 182 -10.50 -17.26 12.94
CA GLY A 182 -10.19 -16.54 14.18
C GLY A 182 -8.95 -15.68 14.00
N LEU A 183 -9.05 -14.40 14.38
CA LEU A 183 -8.02 -13.40 14.12
C LEU A 183 -7.40 -12.85 15.40
N TYR A 184 -6.13 -12.46 15.29
CA TYR A 184 -5.54 -11.39 16.06
C TYR A 184 -5.42 -10.15 15.16
N ASP A 185 -6.21 -9.13 15.49
CA ASP A 185 -6.17 -7.80 14.88
C ASP A 185 -5.37 -6.85 15.79
N PRO A 186 -4.22 -6.33 15.35
CA PRO A 186 -3.38 -5.44 16.16
C PRO A 186 -4.04 -4.06 16.41
N ASN A 187 -5.10 -3.70 15.69
CA ASN A 187 -5.84 -2.47 15.95
C ASN A 187 -6.89 -2.61 17.08
N ARG A 188 -7.10 -3.82 17.61
CA ARG A 188 -8.02 -4.07 18.73
C ARG A 188 -7.24 -4.18 20.04
N SER A 189 -7.76 -3.56 21.10
CA SER A 189 -7.20 -3.69 22.43
C SER A 189 -7.37 -5.12 22.98
N SER A 190 -6.53 -5.50 23.94
CA SER A 190 -6.63 -6.81 24.62
C SER A 190 -8.00 -7.03 25.26
N GLY A 191 -8.59 -6.00 25.88
CA GLY A 191 -9.95 -6.05 26.42
C GLY A 191 -11.02 -6.23 25.33
N GLY A 192 -10.81 -5.63 24.15
CA GLY A 192 -11.66 -5.84 22.98
C GLY A 192 -11.62 -7.28 22.50
N HIS A 193 -10.42 -7.85 22.37
CA HIS A 193 -10.21 -9.26 22.02
C HIS A 193 -10.92 -10.24 22.96
N ARG A 194 -10.84 -10.02 24.28
CA ARG A 194 -11.50 -10.90 25.26
C ARG A 194 -13.02 -10.86 25.20
N ARG A 195 -13.61 -9.70 24.90
CA ARG A 195 -15.08 -9.52 24.90
C ARG A 195 -15.70 -9.91 23.57
N HIS A 196 -15.03 -9.61 22.46
CA HIS A 196 -15.50 -9.87 21.10
C HIS A 196 -14.30 -10.31 20.23
N PRO A 197 -13.90 -11.60 20.33
CA PRO A 197 -12.82 -12.14 19.52
C PRO A 197 -13.11 -11.86 18.03
N PRO A 198 -12.20 -11.21 17.30
CA PRO A 198 -12.46 -10.88 15.91
C PRO A 198 -12.44 -12.14 15.06
N THR A 199 -13.47 -12.30 14.23
CA THR A 199 -13.56 -13.37 13.24
C THR A 199 -13.86 -12.79 11.87
N VAL A 200 -13.36 -13.46 10.83
CA VAL A 200 -13.76 -13.22 9.44
C VAL A 200 -14.47 -14.46 8.94
N ARG A 201 -15.63 -14.29 8.31
CA ARG A 201 -16.41 -15.39 7.76
C ARG A 201 -16.36 -15.35 6.24
N PHE A 202 -16.23 -16.52 5.63
CA PHE A 202 -16.40 -16.76 4.21
C PHE A 202 -17.64 -17.62 4.02
N ASP A 203 -18.55 -17.21 3.15
CA ASP A 203 -19.65 -18.05 2.70
C ASP A 203 -19.26 -18.75 1.39
N ARG A 204 -19.77 -19.95 1.19
CA ARG A 204 -19.58 -20.75 -0.01
C ARG A 204 -20.78 -20.63 -0.92
N GLU A 205 -20.58 -20.06 -2.10
CA GLU A 205 -21.59 -19.89 -3.14
C GLU A 205 -21.00 -20.39 -4.46
N ASP A 206 -21.71 -21.29 -5.15
CA ASP A 206 -21.29 -21.88 -6.44
C ASP A 206 -19.85 -22.44 -6.44
N GLY A 207 -19.44 -23.04 -5.32
CA GLY A 207 -18.11 -23.62 -5.15
C GLY A 207 -16.98 -22.60 -4.88
N ARG A 208 -17.30 -21.31 -4.80
CA ARG A 208 -16.36 -20.23 -4.47
C ARG A 208 -16.60 -19.69 -3.06
N LEU A 209 -15.51 -19.25 -2.42
CA LEU A 209 -15.59 -18.56 -1.13
C LEU A 209 -15.67 -17.05 -1.33
N THR A 210 -16.66 -16.42 -0.71
CA THR A 210 -16.82 -14.96 -0.67
C THR A 210 -16.72 -14.50 0.77
N MET A 211 -15.84 -13.54 1.03
CA MET A 211 -15.68 -12.96 2.36
C MET A 211 -16.90 -12.11 2.73
N ARG A 212 -17.48 -12.35 3.91
CA ARG A 212 -18.40 -11.40 4.53
C ARG A 212 -17.63 -10.16 4.97
N PRO A 213 -18.21 -8.96 4.84
CA PRO A 213 -17.56 -7.74 5.29
C PRO A 213 -17.10 -7.84 6.74
N TYR A 214 -15.83 -7.48 6.97
CA TYR A 214 -15.25 -7.28 8.28
C TYR A 214 -14.82 -5.82 8.37
N ASP A 215 -15.58 -5.00 9.08
CA ASP A 215 -15.48 -3.54 9.03
C ASP A 215 -15.50 -3.03 7.57
N ASP A 216 -14.42 -2.38 7.11
CA ASP A 216 -14.27 -1.85 5.74
C ASP A 216 -13.66 -2.87 4.76
N PHE A 217 -13.41 -4.11 5.18
CA PHE A 217 -12.68 -5.12 4.41
C PHE A 217 -13.62 -6.17 3.82
N THR A 218 -13.42 -6.47 2.53
CA THR A 218 -14.26 -7.35 1.70
C THR A 218 -13.47 -8.46 1.02
N GLY A 219 -12.16 -8.53 1.23
CA GLY A 219 -11.31 -9.58 0.69
C GLY A 219 -10.07 -9.86 1.55
N LEU A 220 -9.46 -11.02 1.28
CA LEU A 220 -8.28 -11.51 1.96
C LEU A 220 -7.24 -11.96 0.92
N LEU A 221 -5.97 -11.74 1.21
CA LEU A 221 -4.87 -12.36 0.48
C LEU A 221 -3.76 -12.82 1.42
N TYR A 222 -2.94 -13.74 0.92
CA TYR A 222 -1.77 -14.25 1.61
C TYR A 222 -0.47 -13.74 0.95
N THR A 223 0.62 -13.56 1.71
CA THR A 223 1.88 -13.03 1.13
C THR A 223 3.15 -13.78 1.56
N ARG A 224 3.05 -14.77 2.46
CA ARG A 224 4.17 -15.48 3.08
C ARG A 224 4.36 -16.88 2.48
N TYR A 225 4.61 -16.95 1.18
CA TYR A 225 4.70 -18.22 0.44
C TYR A 225 5.82 -19.14 0.93
N ASP A 226 6.82 -18.61 1.62
CA ASP A 226 7.83 -19.39 2.35
C ASP A 226 7.22 -20.31 3.42
N GLN A 227 6.14 -19.88 4.08
CA GLN A 227 5.46 -20.71 5.07
C GLN A 227 4.60 -21.79 4.42
N ILE A 228 4.05 -21.56 3.21
CA ILE A 228 3.40 -22.62 2.44
C ILE A 228 4.44 -23.69 2.05
N GLU A 229 5.64 -23.27 1.65
CA GLU A 229 6.75 -24.19 1.34
C GLU A 229 7.18 -25.02 2.56
N GLN A 230 7.02 -24.50 3.78
CA GLN A 230 7.32 -25.22 5.03
C GLN A 230 6.15 -26.10 5.51
N ALA A 231 4.92 -25.66 5.31
CA ALA A 231 3.70 -26.33 5.77
C ALA A 231 3.18 -27.40 4.81
N SER A 232 3.75 -27.51 3.61
CA SER A 232 3.28 -28.43 2.57
C SER A 232 4.45 -28.99 1.75
N ASP A 233 4.16 -29.97 0.88
CA ASP A 233 5.16 -30.54 -0.05
C ASP A 233 5.49 -29.61 -1.24
N ARG A 234 4.90 -28.40 -1.30
CA ARG A 234 5.08 -27.46 -2.42
C ARG A 234 6.40 -26.71 -2.26
N THR A 235 7.40 -27.04 -3.07
CA THR A 235 8.74 -26.39 -3.01
C THR A 235 8.84 -25.04 -3.74
N ARG A 236 7.77 -24.60 -4.42
CA ARG A 236 7.76 -23.36 -5.22
C ARG A 236 6.46 -22.58 -5.10
N ALA A 237 5.82 -22.61 -3.94
CA ALA A 237 4.60 -21.84 -3.73
C ALA A 237 4.82 -20.34 -4.06
N GLY A 238 3.85 -19.70 -4.67
CA GLY A 238 3.98 -18.32 -5.11
C GLY A 238 2.66 -17.62 -5.37
N PRO A 239 2.71 -16.30 -5.65
CA PRO A 239 1.52 -15.49 -5.80
C PRO A 239 0.54 -15.94 -6.86
N LEU A 240 1.03 -16.57 -7.92
CA LEU A 240 0.18 -17.04 -9.02
C LEU A 240 -0.69 -18.23 -8.64
N ASP A 241 -0.34 -18.96 -7.58
CA ASP A 241 -1.12 -20.11 -7.11
C ASP A 241 -2.44 -19.69 -6.45
N HIS A 242 -2.63 -18.39 -6.20
CA HIS A 242 -3.82 -17.79 -5.61
C HIS A 242 -4.65 -16.98 -6.63
N LEU A 243 -4.35 -17.14 -7.92
CA LEU A 243 -5.00 -16.37 -8.99
C LEU A 243 -5.70 -17.27 -10.01
N ASP A 244 -6.92 -16.90 -10.38
CA ASP A 244 -7.76 -17.54 -11.40
C ASP A 244 -7.46 -17.04 -12.83
N VAL A 245 -6.28 -16.45 -13.04
CA VAL A 245 -5.83 -15.91 -14.33
C VAL A 245 -4.44 -16.42 -14.68
N ASP A 246 -4.14 -16.51 -15.97
CA ASP A 246 -2.84 -16.95 -16.43
C ASP A 246 -1.71 -15.91 -16.19
N THR A 247 -0.47 -16.39 -16.29
CA THR A 247 0.73 -15.56 -16.09
C THR A 247 0.81 -14.37 -17.05
N ASP A 248 0.36 -14.52 -18.29
CA ASP A 248 0.40 -13.45 -19.29
C ASP A 248 -0.57 -12.33 -18.89
N ARG A 249 -1.77 -12.67 -18.42
CA ARG A 249 -2.74 -11.72 -17.88
C ARG A 249 -2.20 -10.96 -16.67
N VAL A 250 -1.50 -11.65 -15.76
CA VAL A 250 -0.86 -10.98 -14.63
C VAL A 250 0.25 -10.03 -15.10
N ARG A 251 1.09 -10.46 -16.04
CA ARG A 251 2.14 -9.60 -16.62
C ARG A 251 1.55 -8.36 -17.28
N ASP A 252 0.49 -8.52 -18.06
CA ASP A 252 -0.20 -7.41 -18.74
C ASP A 252 -0.91 -6.48 -17.73
N GLY A 253 -1.29 -6.99 -16.56
CA GLY A 253 -1.75 -6.20 -15.42
C GLY A 253 -0.67 -5.39 -14.72
N LEU A 254 0.61 -5.73 -14.94
CA LEU A 254 1.74 -5.04 -14.35
C LEU A 254 2.41 -4.09 -15.34
N LEU A 255 2.44 -4.45 -16.61
CA LEU A 255 3.10 -3.73 -17.68
C LEU A 255 2.13 -3.49 -18.85
N PRO A 256 2.11 -2.30 -19.46
CA PRO A 256 3.00 -1.16 -19.22
C PRO A 256 2.68 -0.40 -17.91
N VAL A 257 3.61 0.41 -17.43
CA VAL A 257 3.41 1.31 -16.29
C VAL A 257 3.24 2.74 -16.80
N ALA A 258 2.19 3.43 -16.33
CA ALA A 258 2.07 4.87 -16.39
C ALA A 258 2.14 5.45 -14.98
N GLN A 259 3.10 6.33 -14.73
CA GLN A 259 3.34 6.95 -13.44
C GLN A 259 3.29 8.46 -13.55
N VAL A 260 2.58 9.10 -12.62
CA VAL A 260 2.47 10.55 -12.50
C VAL A 260 2.81 10.95 -11.07
N ALA A 261 3.80 11.82 -10.92
CA ALA A 261 4.28 12.29 -9.63
C ALA A 261 4.30 13.82 -9.57
N VAL A 262 4.02 14.37 -8.40
CA VAL A 262 4.20 15.79 -8.07
C VAL A 262 5.01 15.91 -6.79
N ASP A 263 5.99 16.80 -6.80
CA ASP A 263 6.96 17.03 -5.72
C ASP A 263 6.44 17.94 -4.58
N SER A 264 5.30 18.61 -4.77
CA SER A 264 4.72 19.52 -3.78
C SER A 264 3.68 18.84 -2.89
N THR A 265 3.80 19.07 -1.58
CA THR A 265 2.78 18.69 -0.58
C THR A 265 1.53 19.55 -0.65
N ASP A 266 1.66 20.77 -1.17
CA ASP A 266 0.59 21.75 -1.34
C ASP A 266 -0.20 21.56 -2.64
N VAL A 267 0.01 20.44 -3.33
CA VAL A 267 -0.76 20.02 -4.50
C VAL A 267 -1.53 18.74 -4.18
N ALA A 268 -2.82 18.70 -4.50
CA ALA A 268 -3.59 17.48 -4.61
C ALA A 268 -3.54 16.95 -6.05
N LEU A 269 -3.21 15.66 -6.21
CA LEU A 269 -3.10 14.98 -7.51
C LEU A 269 -4.27 14.01 -7.74
N SER A 270 -4.92 14.13 -8.90
CA SER A 270 -5.83 13.13 -9.43
C SER A 270 -5.44 12.73 -10.85
N VAL A 271 -5.52 11.45 -11.16
CA VAL A 271 -5.34 10.91 -12.51
C VAL A 271 -6.58 10.08 -12.81
N ILE A 272 -7.21 10.32 -13.95
CA ILE A 272 -8.35 9.56 -14.47
C ILE A 272 -7.85 8.78 -15.68
N GLU A 273 -8.09 7.47 -15.66
CA GLU A 273 -7.70 6.51 -16.69
C GLU A 273 -8.65 6.58 -17.90
N PRO A 274 -8.28 5.98 -19.06
CA PRO A 274 -9.13 5.98 -20.26
C PRO A 274 -10.52 5.39 -20.02
N SER A 275 -10.64 4.38 -19.15
CA SER A 275 -11.92 3.80 -18.70
C SER A 275 -12.86 4.81 -18.02
N GLY A 276 -12.34 5.94 -17.55
CA GLY A 276 -13.04 6.90 -16.71
C GLY A 276 -12.82 6.70 -15.21
N ASP A 277 -12.17 5.60 -14.82
CA ASP A 277 -11.85 5.32 -13.43
C ASP A 277 -10.71 6.19 -12.92
N ARG A 278 -10.70 6.43 -11.61
CA ARG A 278 -9.58 7.13 -10.99
C ARG A 278 -8.41 6.17 -10.79
N ALA A 279 -7.21 6.60 -11.16
CA ALA A 279 -5.98 5.88 -10.87
C ALA A 279 -5.90 5.54 -9.38
N ARG A 280 -5.92 4.24 -9.13
CA ARG A 280 -6.05 3.62 -7.83
C ARG A 280 -4.69 3.56 -7.12
N ARG A 281 -4.71 3.56 -5.79
CA ARG A 281 -3.51 3.40 -4.96
C ARG A 281 -3.92 2.70 -3.68
N ILE A 282 -3.22 1.61 -3.35
CA ILE A 282 -3.38 0.90 -2.09
C ILE A 282 -2.98 1.82 -0.93
N ARG A 283 -3.80 1.86 0.12
CA ARG A 283 -3.66 2.77 1.26
C ARG A 283 -3.62 1.98 2.57
N GLY A 284 -2.85 2.48 3.52
CA GLY A 284 -3.00 2.19 4.94
C GLY A 284 -3.75 3.31 5.66
N ARG A 285 -4.35 2.99 6.81
CA ARG A 285 -5.09 3.97 7.64
C ARG A 285 -4.21 5.14 8.10
N PHE A 286 -2.93 4.89 8.31
CA PHE A 286 -1.98 5.85 8.86
C PHE A 286 -0.88 6.27 7.88
N ASP A 287 -1.12 6.19 6.56
CA ASP A 287 -0.14 6.62 5.55
C ASP A 287 0.18 8.13 5.67
N ASP A 288 1.47 8.50 5.66
CA ASP A 288 1.93 9.89 5.68
C ASP A 288 2.48 10.26 4.30
N ARG A 289 1.62 10.89 3.51
CA ARG A 289 1.94 11.27 2.13
C ARG A 289 2.78 12.54 2.03
N SER A 290 3.12 13.19 3.13
CA SER A 290 4.01 14.36 3.09
C SER A 290 5.48 13.98 2.98
N ARG A 291 5.81 12.70 3.22
CA ARG A 291 7.19 12.23 3.27
C ARG A 291 7.75 11.83 1.91
N GLY A 292 9.06 12.03 1.76
CA GLY A 292 9.84 11.70 0.57
C GLY A 292 9.75 12.77 -0.52
N SER A 293 10.52 12.58 -1.59
CA SER A 293 10.63 13.54 -2.71
C SER A 293 9.45 13.53 -3.68
N VAL A 294 8.48 12.62 -3.48
CA VAL A 294 7.29 12.46 -4.33
C VAL A 294 6.04 12.29 -3.44
N PRO A 295 5.62 13.36 -2.72
CA PRO A 295 4.49 13.31 -1.79
C PRO A 295 3.16 12.96 -2.49
N ARG A 296 3.09 13.16 -3.81
CA ARG A 296 1.90 12.87 -4.61
C ARG A 296 2.27 11.97 -5.77
N LEU A 297 1.92 10.69 -5.65
CA LEU A 297 2.22 9.67 -6.66
C LEU A 297 0.96 8.92 -7.08
N ARG A 298 0.78 8.71 -8.38
CA ARG A 298 -0.16 7.76 -8.99
C ARG A 298 0.60 6.83 -9.93
N THR A 299 0.28 5.55 -9.88
CA THR A 299 0.90 4.53 -10.72
C THR A 299 -0.20 3.61 -11.22
N CYS A 300 -0.42 3.62 -12.52
CA CYS A 300 -1.30 2.73 -13.25
C CYS A 300 -0.43 1.58 -13.78
N TYR A 301 -0.55 0.42 -13.15
CA TYR A 301 0.01 -0.83 -13.64
C TYR A 301 -0.94 -1.37 -14.71
N GLY A 302 -0.39 -1.98 -15.77
CA GLY A 302 -1.19 -2.42 -16.92
C GLY A 302 -1.86 -1.24 -17.65
N ALA A 303 -1.15 -0.12 -17.78
CA ALA A 303 -1.69 1.12 -18.32
C ALA A 303 -2.30 0.94 -19.72
N GLU A 304 -3.61 1.17 -19.82
CA GLU A 304 -4.39 1.15 -21.04
C GLU A 304 -3.87 2.16 -22.08
N ILE A 305 -4.00 1.80 -23.36
CA ILE A 305 -3.85 2.76 -24.44
C ILE A 305 -5.03 3.72 -24.39
N GLY A 306 -4.75 5.03 -24.45
CA GLY A 306 -5.79 6.04 -24.49
C GLY A 306 -5.41 7.33 -23.77
N ARG A 307 -6.44 8.10 -23.43
CA ARG A 307 -6.32 9.42 -22.86
C ARG A 307 -6.49 9.37 -21.35
N TYR A 308 -5.45 9.77 -20.63
CA TYR A 308 -5.45 10.00 -19.20
C TYR A 308 -5.62 11.49 -18.91
N ARG A 309 -6.46 11.83 -17.93
CA ARG A 309 -6.62 13.21 -17.45
C ARG A 309 -5.95 13.38 -16.11
N ILE A 310 -4.96 14.28 -16.05
CA ILE A 310 -4.21 14.60 -14.84
C ILE A 310 -4.69 15.96 -14.34
N ARG A 311 -5.07 16.02 -13.06
CA ARG A 311 -5.56 17.24 -12.40
C ARG A 311 -4.74 17.54 -11.17
N LEU A 312 -4.28 18.77 -11.08
CA LEU A 312 -3.58 19.36 -9.95
C LEU A 312 -4.50 20.42 -9.32
N LEU A 313 -4.64 20.40 -8.00
CA LEU A 313 -5.29 21.46 -7.24
C LEU A 313 -4.31 21.96 -6.18
N ALA A 314 -4.00 23.25 -6.19
CA ALA A 314 -3.17 23.86 -5.16
C ALA A 314 -3.98 24.11 -3.89
N THR A 315 -3.48 23.66 -2.73
CA THR A 315 -4.07 23.92 -1.41
C THR A 315 -3.47 25.14 -0.72
N ALA A 316 -2.33 25.62 -1.21
CA ALA A 316 -1.66 26.86 -0.85
C ALA A 316 -0.91 27.38 -2.09
N ASP A 317 -0.46 28.64 -2.06
CA ASP A 317 0.42 29.18 -3.10
C ASP A 317 1.70 28.35 -3.16
N THR A 318 2.00 27.76 -4.32
CA THR A 318 3.09 26.78 -4.44
C THR A 318 3.71 26.79 -5.82
N THR A 319 4.96 26.34 -5.89
CA THR A 319 5.54 25.81 -7.13
C THR A 319 5.41 24.29 -7.13
N TYR A 320 5.45 23.68 -8.30
CA TYR A 320 5.44 22.24 -8.43
C TYR A 320 6.22 21.80 -9.67
N GLU A 321 6.70 20.56 -9.61
CA GLU A 321 7.21 19.78 -10.73
C GLU A 321 6.33 18.53 -10.91
N LEU A 322 5.72 18.42 -12.08
CA LEU A 322 4.97 17.25 -12.54
C LEU A 322 5.92 16.35 -13.35
N ARG A 323 6.17 15.15 -12.85
CA ARG A 323 6.91 14.10 -13.57
C ARG A 323 5.94 13.05 -14.08
N THR A 324 6.06 12.71 -15.36
CA THR A 324 5.25 11.68 -16.00
C THR A 324 6.16 10.68 -16.70
N VAL A 325 5.98 9.40 -16.38
CA VAL A 325 6.70 8.28 -16.98
C VAL A 325 5.68 7.32 -17.58
N VAL A 326 5.90 6.88 -18.81
CA VAL A 326 5.17 5.77 -19.44
C VAL A 326 6.20 4.80 -19.99
N ALA A 327 6.18 3.57 -19.51
CA ALA A 327 7.16 2.57 -19.91
C ALA A 327 6.50 1.20 -20.07
N GLY A 328 6.75 0.55 -21.20
CA GLY A 328 6.34 -0.84 -21.45
C GLY A 328 7.49 -1.82 -21.20
N ALA A 329 7.21 -3.11 -21.36
CA ALA A 329 8.20 -4.17 -21.13
C ALA A 329 9.47 -4.02 -21.99
N GLU A 330 9.36 -3.45 -23.20
CA GLU A 330 10.45 -3.36 -24.17
C GLU A 330 11.08 -1.97 -24.28
N THR A 331 10.33 -0.91 -23.95
CA THR A 331 10.77 0.46 -24.19
C THR A 331 10.10 1.45 -23.24
N THR A 332 10.87 2.46 -22.82
CA THR A 332 10.35 3.68 -22.21
C THR A 332 9.76 4.56 -23.31
N ARG A 333 8.43 4.78 -23.24
CA ARG A 333 7.66 5.52 -24.26
C ARG A 333 7.67 7.02 -23.99
N LEU A 334 7.69 7.42 -22.72
CA LEU A 334 7.69 8.81 -22.30
C LEU A 334 8.40 8.96 -20.96
N GLU A 335 9.26 9.96 -20.86
CA GLU A 335 9.75 10.52 -19.61
C GLU A 335 9.72 12.05 -19.77
N ALA A 336 8.87 12.72 -19.00
CA ALA A 336 8.63 14.15 -19.16
C ALA A 336 8.45 14.85 -17.82
N THR A 337 9.01 16.05 -17.77
CA THR A 337 8.91 16.95 -16.61
C THR A 337 8.24 18.25 -17.04
N ARG A 338 7.35 18.77 -16.19
CA ARG A 338 6.68 20.06 -16.36
C ARG A 338 6.63 20.78 -15.03
N SER A 339 7.19 21.99 -14.97
CA SER A 339 7.18 22.79 -13.74
C SER A 339 6.27 24.01 -13.89
N GLY A 340 5.79 24.54 -12.77
CA GLY A 340 5.04 25.79 -12.76
C GLY A 340 4.66 26.26 -11.36
N ALA A 341 4.05 27.44 -11.28
CA ALA A 341 3.48 28.00 -10.05
C ALA A 341 1.94 27.95 -10.09
N MET A 342 1.30 27.83 -8.94
CA MET A 342 -0.16 27.84 -8.76
C MET A 342 -0.52 28.60 -7.48
N ASP A 343 -1.51 29.47 -7.58
CA ASP A 343 -2.11 30.13 -6.42
C ASP A 343 -3.05 29.16 -5.68
N ALA A 344 -3.29 29.40 -4.40
CA ALA A 344 -4.18 28.61 -3.58
C ALA A 344 -5.59 28.51 -4.21
N GLY A 345 -6.10 27.29 -4.33
CA GLY A 345 -7.38 26.98 -4.98
C GLY A 345 -7.33 26.89 -6.51
N ALA A 346 -6.22 27.24 -7.16
CA ALA A 346 -6.08 27.09 -8.60
C ALA A 346 -6.09 25.61 -9.01
N VAL A 347 -6.71 25.32 -10.15
CA VAL A 347 -6.71 24.00 -10.79
C VAL A 347 -5.89 24.05 -12.07
N ARG A 348 -5.08 23.02 -12.30
CA ARG A 348 -4.33 22.85 -13.54
C ARG A 348 -4.53 21.45 -14.10
N GLU A 349 -4.78 21.37 -15.40
CA GLU A 349 -5.02 20.11 -16.09
C GLU A 349 -3.91 19.78 -17.09
N TYR A 350 -3.59 18.50 -17.16
CA TYR A 350 -2.72 17.93 -18.17
C TYR A 350 -3.42 16.73 -18.81
N GLU A 351 -3.17 16.54 -20.10
CA GLU A 351 -3.59 15.38 -20.86
C GLU A 351 -2.37 14.52 -21.14
N LEU A 352 -2.43 13.25 -20.72
CA LEU A 352 -1.45 12.24 -21.05
C LEU A 352 -2.09 11.28 -22.06
N ILE A 353 -1.54 11.24 -23.29
CA ILE A 353 -1.93 10.26 -24.31
C ILE A 353 -0.95 9.10 -24.22
N VAL A 354 -1.44 7.90 -23.95
CA VAL A 354 -0.67 6.65 -23.98
C VAL A 354 -1.00 5.93 -25.28
N GLY A 355 0.02 5.67 -26.10
CA GLY A 355 -0.11 4.96 -27.36
C GLY A 355 1.17 4.22 -27.71
N SER A 356 1.50 4.15 -29.00
CA SER A 356 2.86 3.77 -29.42
C SER A 356 3.90 4.76 -28.88
N PRO A 357 5.20 4.41 -28.84
CA PRO A 357 6.25 5.32 -28.34
C PRO A 357 6.18 6.73 -28.98
N ALA A 358 6.00 6.82 -30.30
CA ALA A 358 5.91 8.10 -31.02
C ALA A 358 4.62 8.88 -30.76
N GLN A 359 3.58 8.24 -30.24
CA GLN A 359 2.27 8.85 -29.96
C GLN A 359 2.08 9.18 -28.47
N THR A 360 3.01 8.72 -27.61
CA THR A 360 2.89 8.91 -26.17
C THR A 360 3.36 10.32 -25.80
N THR A 361 2.45 11.15 -25.29
CA THR A 361 2.72 12.58 -25.03
C THR A 361 2.05 13.07 -23.76
N VAL A 362 2.62 14.10 -23.13
CA VAL A 362 1.96 14.84 -22.04
C VAL A 362 1.98 16.33 -22.34
N GLN A 363 0.80 16.94 -22.30
CA GLN A 363 0.60 18.36 -22.60
C GLN A 363 -0.33 19.02 -21.59
N ARG A 364 -0.08 20.30 -21.32
CA ARG A 364 -0.99 21.11 -20.50
C ARG A 364 -2.26 21.38 -21.31
N VAL A 365 -3.41 21.31 -20.65
CA VAL A 365 -4.68 21.73 -21.24
C VAL A 365 -4.88 23.20 -20.88
N ASP A 366 -4.86 24.08 -21.87
CA ASP A 366 -5.21 25.49 -21.69
C ASP A 366 -6.74 25.61 -21.64
N LEU A 367 -7.27 25.84 -20.44
CA LEU A 367 -8.72 25.99 -20.22
C LEU A 367 -9.27 27.34 -20.72
N ASP A 368 -8.40 28.25 -21.17
CA ASP A 368 -8.74 29.60 -21.60
C ASP A 368 -8.40 29.83 -23.07
N ARG A 369 -9.32 29.45 -23.98
CA ARG A 369 -9.60 30.09 -25.30
C ARG A 369 -10.67 29.30 -26.07
N GLY A 370 -11.93 29.66 -25.86
CA GLY A 370 -13.04 29.19 -26.70
C GLY A 370 -14.39 29.41 -26.05
N GLY A 371 -15.05 30.52 -26.38
CA GLY A 371 -16.37 30.86 -25.86
C GLY A 371 -17.43 29.83 -26.20
N GLY A 372 -18.43 29.71 -25.31
CA GLY A 372 -19.71 29.09 -25.63
C GLY A 372 -19.84 27.61 -25.27
N SER A 373 -19.71 27.27 -23.98
CA SER A 373 -20.62 26.33 -23.29
C SER A 373 -20.16 26.19 -21.84
N LYS A 374 -20.78 26.93 -20.93
CA LYS A 374 -20.56 26.83 -19.49
C LYS A 374 -21.24 25.60 -18.86
N ASP A 375 -21.78 24.67 -19.65
CA ASP A 375 -22.84 23.77 -19.16
C ASP A 375 -22.51 22.29 -18.97
N ARG A 376 -21.26 21.80 -19.06
CA ARG A 376 -21.01 20.35 -18.82
C ARG A 376 -19.77 19.89 -18.04
N ILE A 377 -18.96 20.78 -17.44
CA ILE A 377 -17.67 20.33 -16.87
C ILE A 377 -17.57 20.30 -15.32
N VAL A 378 -18.50 20.85 -14.53
CA VAL A 378 -18.12 21.24 -13.15
C VAL A 378 -18.56 20.32 -11.98
N ALA A 379 -19.54 19.40 -12.10
CA ALA A 379 -20.00 18.69 -10.89
C ALA A 379 -19.14 17.47 -10.47
N ALA A 380 -18.75 16.59 -11.40
CA ALA A 380 -18.09 15.33 -11.03
C ALA A 380 -16.59 15.47 -10.66
N GLY A 381 -15.93 16.52 -11.18
CA GLY A 381 -14.48 16.71 -11.04
C GLY A 381 -14.06 17.44 -9.76
N ILE A 382 -14.79 18.50 -9.38
CA ILE A 382 -14.49 19.27 -8.16
C ILE A 382 -14.68 18.39 -6.93
N GLY A 383 -15.72 17.54 -6.88
CA GLY A 383 -15.93 16.60 -5.78
C GLY A 383 -14.78 15.59 -5.60
N ALA A 384 -14.21 15.08 -6.70
CA ALA A 384 -13.14 14.08 -6.65
C ALA A 384 -11.79 14.61 -6.14
N VAL A 385 -11.49 15.89 -6.39
CA VAL A 385 -10.28 16.55 -5.90
C VAL A 385 -10.52 17.20 -4.53
N ALA A 386 -11.68 17.81 -4.30
CA ALA A 386 -12.07 18.33 -2.99
C ALA A 386 -12.16 17.20 -1.94
N GLY A 387 -12.66 16.01 -2.27
CA GLY A 387 -12.63 14.85 -1.37
C GLY A 387 -11.22 14.37 -1.03
N ALA A 388 -10.25 14.52 -1.95
CA ALA A 388 -8.85 14.22 -1.69
C ALA A 388 -8.15 15.30 -0.85
N ALA A 389 -8.55 16.58 -1.00
CA ALA A 389 -8.04 17.70 -0.22
C ALA A 389 -8.63 17.75 1.20
N LEU A 390 -9.93 17.50 1.37
CA LEU A 390 -10.61 17.44 2.68
C LEU A 390 -10.08 16.28 3.54
N GLY A 391 -9.77 15.13 2.94
CA GLY A 391 -9.13 14.01 3.64
C GLY A 391 -7.70 14.29 4.11
N ALA A 392 -6.96 15.18 3.44
CA ALA A 392 -5.62 15.60 3.86
C ALA A 392 -5.68 16.71 4.92
N GLY A 393 -6.62 17.65 4.82
CA GLY A 393 -6.78 18.76 5.77
C GLY A 393 -7.29 18.35 7.15
N ALA A 394 -8.17 17.35 7.23
CA ALA A 394 -8.71 16.88 8.53
C ALA A 394 -7.64 16.25 9.44
N VAL A 395 -6.60 15.62 8.87
CA VAL A 395 -5.50 15.00 9.64
C VAL A 395 -4.51 16.05 10.15
N ALA A 396 -4.34 17.18 9.45
CA ALA A 396 -3.46 18.26 9.87
C ALA A 396 -4.05 19.12 11.00
N LEU A 397 -5.38 19.33 11.00
CA LEU A 397 -6.07 20.15 12.01
C LEU A 397 -6.30 19.43 13.35
N GLY A 398 -6.31 18.09 13.37
CA GLY A 398 -6.42 17.30 14.60
C GLY A 398 -5.18 17.35 15.52
N ARG A 399 -4.04 17.86 15.04
CA ARG A 399 -2.78 17.92 15.79
C ARG A 399 -2.49 19.26 16.48
N HIS A 400 -3.37 20.26 16.35
CA HIS A 400 -3.12 21.61 16.91
C HIS A 400 -4.13 22.10 17.97
N ARG A 401 -5.05 21.25 18.45
CA ARG A 401 -5.93 21.55 19.60
C ARG A 401 -5.71 20.55 20.72
N GLY A 402 -4.65 20.78 21.49
CA GLY A 402 -4.33 19.98 22.67
C GLY A 402 -3.16 20.59 23.44
N GLY A 403 -3.33 21.82 23.93
CA GLY A 403 -2.32 22.44 24.77
C GLY A 403 -2.56 23.93 24.97
N THR A 404 -3.34 24.27 25.99
CA THR A 404 -3.10 25.34 26.98
C THR A 404 -4.37 25.56 27.79
N SER A 405 -4.36 25.13 29.05
CA SER A 405 -4.95 25.89 30.14
C SER A 405 -4.11 25.64 31.38
N GLU A 406 -3.70 26.75 31.97
CA GLU A 406 -2.63 26.90 32.94
C GLU A 406 -2.90 26.26 34.30
N LYS A 407 -1.80 25.81 34.92
CA LYS A 407 -1.61 25.78 36.36
C LYS A 407 -1.72 27.21 36.91
N SER A 408 -2.62 27.46 37.85
CA SER A 408 -2.34 28.41 38.93
C SER A 408 -2.00 27.60 40.18
N THR A 409 -0.74 27.72 40.60
CA THR A 409 -0.32 27.49 41.97
C THR A 409 -0.48 28.81 42.70
N ASP A 410 -1.21 28.83 43.82
CA ASP A 410 -0.85 29.68 44.93
C ASP A 410 -1.13 28.96 46.25
N GLU A 411 -0.11 28.89 47.09
CA GLU A 411 -0.11 28.36 48.44
C GLU A 411 -0.67 29.42 49.41
N GLY A 412 -1.26 29.00 50.54
CA GLY A 412 -1.56 29.98 51.60
C GLY A 412 -2.40 29.51 52.79
N GLY A 413 -1.80 28.66 53.63
CA GLY A 413 -1.95 28.62 55.10
C GLY A 413 -3.34 28.78 55.77
N ARG A 414 -3.83 27.71 56.38
CA ARG A 414 -3.75 27.42 57.83
C ARG A 414 -4.38 26.08 58.16
#